data_AF-A0A6L6UC40-F1
#
_entry.id   AF-A0A6L6UC40-F1
#
_cell.length_a   1.000
_cell.length_b   1.000
_cell.length_c   1.000
_cell.angle_alpha   90.00
_cell.angle_beta   90.00
_cell.angle_gamma   90.00
#
_symmetry.space_group_name_H-M   'P 1'
#
loop_
_entity.id
_entity.type
_entity.pdbx_description
1 polymer ?
#
loop_
_entity_poly.entity_id
_entity_poly.type
_entity_poly.pdbx_seq_one_letter_code
_entity_poly.pdbx_strand_id
1 'polypeptide(L)'
;MNKPKEENKVWTFIKKIWKDSVWSKLISTGLILLIATIWTSYSNYSIKDIYDFFLNGLTYKTPVFVFLSLIGIYFLIKLIIRLFRKKTDPIWDEQVGNYKFKELYEILRNQNYPVGTVGMGYSGRKPPQEDLLSLFHTYSPILNRGIDLDSNLDDGGYLYGVLAPKLVGYGLVNKLESKNLEINVMDIKYETSEVGHKFFALLEKTIHLNKKKK
;
A
#
# COMPACT_ATOMS: atom_id res chain seq x y z
N MET A 1 6.02 6.72 29.77
CA MET A 1 7.31 6.10 29.37
C MET A 1 7.57 6.47 27.91
N ASN A 2 8.38 7.52 27.68
CA ASN A 2 8.62 8.06 26.35
C ASN A 2 9.63 7.18 25.59
N LYS A 3 9.15 6.42 24.60
CA LYS A 3 10.01 5.60 23.74
C LYS A 3 10.73 6.50 22.70
N PRO A 4 12.01 6.25 22.41
CA PRO A 4 12.75 7.01 21.41
C PRO A 4 12.20 6.68 20.01
N LYS A 5 11.85 7.72 19.23
CA LYS A 5 11.56 7.59 17.79
C LYS A 5 12.76 6.91 17.12
N GLU A 6 12.53 5.85 16.34
CA GLU A 6 13.53 5.35 15.39
C GLU A 6 13.89 6.49 14.43
N GLU A 7 14.93 7.26 14.76
CA GLU A 7 15.50 8.26 13.87
C GLU A 7 16.04 7.51 12.65
N ASN A 8 15.37 7.72 11.51
CA ASN A 8 15.74 7.19 10.21
C ASN A 8 17.26 7.36 10.00
N LYS A 9 18.00 6.27 9.73
CA LYS A 9 19.49 6.26 9.69
C LYS A 9 20.09 7.37 8.82
N VAL A 10 19.37 7.74 7.76
CA VAL A 10 19.72 8.85 6.85
C VAL A 10 19.63 10.20 7.56
N TRP A 11 18.60 10.42 8.38
CA TRP A 11 18.46 11.62 9.20
C TRP A 11 19.56 11.71 10.25
N THR A 12 19.92 10.60 10.89
CA THR A 12 21.04 10.56 11.84
C THR A 12 22.36 10.88 11.15
N PHE A 13 22.57 10.40 9.92
CA PHE A 13 23.74 10.70 9.10
C PHE A 13 23.79 12.16 8.63
N ILE A 14 22.68 12.71 8.13
CA ILE A 14 22.56 14.13 7.75
C ILE A 14 22.82 15.02 8.97
N LYS A 15 22.20 14.70 10.12
CA LYS A 15 22.40 15.40 11.39
C LYS A 15 23.86 15.32 11.85
N LYS A 16 24.56 14.21 11.60
CA LYS A 16 25.99 14.05 11.88
C LYS A 16 26.85 14.96 10.99
N ILE A 17 26.58 14.99 9.68
CA ILE A 17 27.28 15.87 8.73
C ILE A 17 27.02 17.35 9.07
N TRP A 18 25.79 17.70 9.45
CA TRP A 18 25.42 19.07 9.77
C TRP A 18 25.96 19.56 11.12
N LYS A 19 26.18 18.65 12.07
CA LYS A 19 26.81 18.95 13.37
C LYS A 19 28.34 18.99 13.30
N ASP A 20 28.93 18.50 12.22
CA ASP A 20 30.37 18.60 12.02
C ASP A 20 30.74 20.03 11.61
N SER A 21 31.61 20.66 12.40
CA SER A 21 32.03 22.07 12.24
C SER A 21 32.74 22.31 10.90
N VAL A 22 33.40 21.30 10.34
CA VAL A 22 34.13 21.44 9.08
C VAL A 22 33.17 21.30 7.89
N TRP A 23 32.32 20.26 7.90
CA TRP A 23 31.40 20.00 6.80
C TRP A 23 30.25 21.01 6.73
N SER A 24 29.71 21.44 7.86
CA SER A 24 28.65 22.46 7.89
C SER A 24 29.11 23.80 7.33
N LYS A 25 30.34 24.23 7.63
CA LYS A 25 30.94 25.43 7.06
C LYS A 25 31.16 25.29 5.56
N LEU A 26 31.73 24.17 5.12
CA LEU A 26 31.99 23.92 3.70
C LEU A 26 30.69 23.92 2.88
N ILE A 27 29.64 23.28 3.37
CA ILE A 27 28.34 23.24 2.68
C ILE A 27 27.65 24.61 2.73
N SER A 28 27.74 25.33 3.86
CA SER A 28 27.16 26.68 3.98
C SER A 28 27.87 27.69 3.08
N THR A 29 29.20 27.68 3.03
CA THR A 29 29.99 28.50 2.12
C THR A 29 29.70 28.16 0.66
N GLY A 30 29.55 26.86 0.35
CA GLY A 30 29.13 26.40 -0.98
C GLY A 30 27.74 26.92 -1.36
N LEU A 31 26.76 26.86 -0.45
CA LEU A 31 25.41 27.39 -0.64
C LEU A 31 25.39 28.91 -0.83
N ILE A 32 26.12 29.65 0.01
CA ILE A 32 26.23 31.11 -0.10
C ILE A 32 26.86 31.50 -1.42
N LEU A 33 27.93 30.82 -1.83
CA LEU A 33 28.58 31.06 -3.11
C LEU A 33 27.63 30.74 -4.28
N LEU A 34 26.90 29.63 -4.21
CA LEU A 34 25.93 29.23 -5.24
C LEU A 34 24.77 30.24 -5.34
N ILE A 35 24.22 30.69 -4.21
CA ILE A 35 23.18 31.72 -4.16
C ILE A 35 23.71 33.05 -4.70
N ALA A 36 24.92 33.47 -4.30
CA ALA A 36 25.54 34.70 -4.80
C ALA A 36 25.82 34.63 -6.30
N THR A 37 26.21 33.46 -6.83
CA THR A 37 26.47 33.25 -8.26
C THR A 37 25.16 33.25 -9.07
N ILE A 38 24.10 32.62 -8.55
CA ILE A 38 22.76 32.67 -9.16
C ILE A 38 22.22 34.10 -9.12
N TRP A 39 22.36 34.81 -8.00
CA TRP A 39 21.85 36.17 -7.84
C TRP A 39 22.55 37.16 -8.76
N THR A 40 23.89 37.11 -8.84
CA THR A 40 24.67 37.95 -9.76
C THR A 40 24.42 37.58 -11.23
N SER A 41 24.15 36.31 -11.52
CA SER A 41 23.70 35.89 -12.86
C SER A 41 22.25 36.30 -13.14
N TYR A 42 21.36 36.40 -12.15
CA TYR A 42 19.96 36.77 -12.40
C TYR A 42 19.79 38.29 -12.52
N SER A 43 20.57 39.08 -11.78
CA SER A 43 20.47 40.55 -11.80
C SER A 43 21.04 41.21 -13.05
N ASN A 44 21.88 40.50 -13.81
CA ASN A 44 22.62 41.06 -14.96
C ASN A 44 22.19 40.49 -16.32
N TYR A 45 21.22 39.56 -16.36
CA TYR A 45 20.76 38.97 -17.62
C TYR A 45 19.54 39.72 -18.14
N SER A 46 19.67 40.32 -19.32
CA SER A 46 18.54 40.82 -20.09
C SER A 46 17.80 39.64 -20.75
N ILE A 47 16.55 39.86 -21.18
CA ILE A 47 15.78 38.88 -21.98
C ILE A 47 16.57 38.44 -23.24
N LYS A 48 17.45 39.30 -23.74
CA LYS A 48 18.34 38.99 -24.87
C LYS A 48 19.38 37.92 -24.54
N ASP A 49 19.91 37.90 -23.32
CA ASP A 49 20.90 36.91 -22.89
C ASP A 49 20.29 35.52 -22.72
N ILE A 50 19.02 35.45 -22.30
CA ILE A 50 18.25 34.20 -22.28
C ILE A 50 18.04 33.70 -23.72
N TYR A 51 17.64 34.58 -24.63
CA TYR A 51 17.46 34.25 -26.05
C TYR A 51 18.76 33.78 -26.71
N ASP A 52 19.88 34.47 -26.44
CA ASP A 52 21.20 34.09 -26.93
C ASP A 52 21.70 32.79 -26.30
N PHE A 53 21.36 32.48 -25.04
CA PHE A 53 21.63 31.18 -24.43
C PHE A 53 20.89 30.03 -25.15
N PHE A 54 19.62 30.22 -25.49
CA PHE A 54 18.86 29.24 -26.27
C PHE A 54 19.41 29.08 -27.69
N LEU A 55 19.78 30.17 -28.37
CA LEU A 55 20.43 30.12 -29.69
C LEU A 55 21.80 29.46 -29.65
N ASN A 56 22.61 29.74 -28.63
CA ASN A 56 23.91 29.09 -28.41
C ASN A 56 23.77 27.61 -28.04
N GLY A 57 22.71 27.26 -27.32
CA GLY A 57 22.29 25.88 -27.04
C GLY A 57 21.92 25.10 -28.31
N LEU A 58 21.11 25.71 -29.19
CA LEU A 58 20.70 25.14 -30.47
C LEU A 58 21.84 25.04 -31.49
N THR A 59 22.79 25.97 -31.44
CA THR A 59 23.99 25.96 -32.31
C THR A 59 25.15 25.14 -31.75
N TYR A 60 24.95 24.36 -30.68
CA TYR A 60 25.96 23.51 -30.03
C TYR A 60 27.22 24.26 -29.59
N LYS A 61 27.15 25.59 -29.41
CA LYS A 61 28.25 26.40 -28.86
C LYS A 61 28.33 26.32 -27.34
N THR A 62 27.33 25.72 -26.69
CA THR A 62 27.32 25.55 -25.24
C THR A 62 28.46 24.65 -24.79
N PRO A 63 29.23 25.08 -23.78
CA PRO A 63 30.38 24.32 -23.30
C PRO A 63 29.94 23.00 -22.65
N VAL A 64 30.77 21.97 -22.86
CA VAL A 64 30.51 20.56 -22.47
C VAL A 64 30.12 20.40 -20.99
N PHE A 65 30.56 21.31 -20.10
CA PHE A 65 30.23 21.27 -18.67
C PHE A 65 28.73 21.42 -18.38
N VAL A 66 27.95 22.10 -19.25
CA VAL A 66 26.50 22.23 -19.07
C VAL A 66 25.80 20.88 -19.23
N PHE A 67 26.19 20.12 -20.26
CA PHE A 67 25.67 18.77 -20.49
C PHE A 67 26.07 17.79 -19.38
N LEU A 68 27.34 17.84 -18.94
CA LEU A 68 27.82 17.05 -17.80
C LEU A 68 27.05 17.39 -16.51
N SER A 69 26.71 18.66 -16.29
CA SER A 69 25.93 19.08 -15.12
C SER A 69 24.50 18.54 -15.14
N LEU A 70 23.83 18.56 -16.30
CA LEU A 70 22.49 17.97 -16.46
C LEU A 70 22.49 16.46 -16.21
N ILE A 71 23.50 15.74 -16.73
CA ILE A 71 23.69 14.31 -16.47
C ILE A 71 23.90 14.06 -14.97
N GLY A 72 24.75 14.87 -14.33
CA GLY A 72 25.00 14.80 -12.88
C GLY A 72 23.73 15.01 -12.06
N ILE A 73 22.92 16.02 -12.38
CA ILE A 73 21.64 16.31 -11.72
C ILE A 73 20.67 15.12 -11.89
N TYR A 74 20.57 14.53 -13.08
CA TYR A 74 19.73 13.36 -13.32
C TYR A 74 20.09 12.19 -12.40
N PHE A 75 21.38 11.86 -12.28
CA PHE A 75 21.84 10.79 -11.39
C PHE A 75 21.62 11.12 -9.92
N LEU A 76 21.78 12.38 -9.53
CA LEU A 76 21.58 12.84 -8.15
C LEU A 76 20.11 12.73 -7.74
N ILE A 77 19.18 13.14 -8.61
CA ILE A 77 17.73 12.95 -8.40
C ILE A 77 17.39 11.46 -8.29
N LYS A 78 17.91 10.62 -9.19
CA LYS A 78 17.68 9.17 -9.17
C LYS A 78 18.20 8.52 -7.87
N LEU A 79 19.33 8.98 -7.36
CA LEU A 79 19.91 8.53 -6.10
C LEU A 79 19.05 8.94 -4.90
N ILE A 80 18.59 10.19 -4.87
CA ILE A 80 17.64 10.69 -3.87
C ILE A 80 16.38 9.82 -3.85
N ILE A 81 15.74 9.60 -5.01
CA ILE A 81 14.55 8.75 -5.10
C ILE A 81 14.83 7.34 -4.57
N ARG A 82 15.99 6.76 -4.89
CA ARG A 82 16.39 5.44 -4.41
C ARG A 82 16.60 5.40 -2.89
N LEU A 83 17.15 6.45 -2.28
CA LEU A 83 17.32 6.55 -0.83
C LEU A 83 15.98 6.68 -0.09
N PHE A 84 15.00 7.35 -0.68
CA PHE A 84 13.68 7.55 -0.07
C PHE A 84 12.65 6.48 -0.43
N ARG A 85 12.94 5.57 -1.37
CA ARG A 85 12.10 4.40 -1.63
C ARG A 85 12.11 3.49 -0.41
N LYS A 86 10.98 3.41 0.30
CA LYS A 86 10.75 2.41 1.34
C LYS A 86 10.87 1.02 0.70
N LYS A 87 11.69 0.14 1.30
CA LYS A 87 11.68 -1.29 0.94
C LYS A 87 10.26 -1.81 1.22
N THR A 88 9.54 -2.18 0.19
CA THR A 88 8.29 -2.93 0.31
C THR A 88 8.62 -4.32 0.83
N ASP A 89 7.90 -4.76 1.85
CA ASP A 89 8.03 -6.13 2.36
C ASP A 89 7.62 -7.11 1.24
N PRO A 90 8.40 -8.16 0.94
CA PRO A 90 8.14 -9.07 -0.18
C PRO A 90 6.80 -9.82 -0.07
N ILE A 91 6.22 -9.84 1.13
CA ILE A 91 4.88 -10.40 1.42
C ILE A 91 3.79 -9.72 0.56
N TRP A 92 3.93 -8.43 0.26
CA TRP A 92 2.95 -7.69 -0.53
C TRP A 92 2.87 -8.13 -1.99
N ASP A 93 3.95 -8.73 -2.51
CA ASP A 93 4.05 -9.20 -3.89
C ASP A 93 3.75 -10.70 -4.05
N GLU A 94 3.38 -11.39 -2.96
CA GLU A 94 3.09 -12.83 -3.00
C GLU A 94 1.78 -13.15 -3.73
N GLN A 95 1.79 -14.18 -4.59
CA GLN A 95 0.62 -14.60 -5.36
C GLN A 95 -0.38 -15.35 -4.48
N VAL A 96 -1.66 -14.96 -4.53
CA VAL A 96 -2.78 -15.55 -3.78
C VAL A 96 -3.94 -15.79 -4.76
N GLY A 97 -4.02 -17.02 -5.28
CA GLY A 97 -4.93 -17.35 -6.39
C GLY A 97 -4.59 -16.55 -7.63
N ASN A 98 -5.57 -15.81 -8.15
CA ASN A 98 -5.41 -14.98 -9.36
C ASN A 98 -4.87 -13.57 -9.09
N TYR A 99 -4.71 -13.18 -7.82
CA TYR A 99 -4.29 -11.83 -7.42
C TYR A 99 -2.94 -11.85 -6.70
N LYS A 100 -2.26 -10.70 -6.65
CA LYS A 100 -1.22 -10.49 -5.63
C LYS A 100 -1.86 -10.16 -4.29
N PHE A 101 -1.17 -10.48 -3.19
CA PHE A 101 -1.66 -10.22 -1.84
C PHE A 101 -2.05 -8.75 -1.64
N LYS A 102 -1.21 -7.81 -2.10
CA LYS A 102 -1.50 -6.37 -2.03
C LYS A 102 -2.80 -6.00 -2.76
N GLU A 103 -3.00 -6.52 -3.97
CA GLU A 103 -4.16 -6.21 -4.79
C GLU A 103 -5.44 -6.70 -4.11
N LEU A 104 -5.45 -7.96 -3.67
CA LEU A 104 -6.60 -8.55 -2.99
C LEU A 104 -6.88 -7.86 -1.65
N TYR A 105 -5.84 -7.53 -0.88
CA TYR A 105 -5.96 -6.75 0.35
C TYR A 105 -6.61 -5.39 0.11
N GLU A 106 -6.17 -4.65 -0.91
CA GLU A 106 -6.74 -3.34 -1.24
C GLU A 106 -8.18 -3.45 -1.73
N ILE A 107 -8.50 -4.46 -2.55
CA ILE A 107 -9.88 -4.71 -3.03
C ILE A 107 -10.82 -4.96 -1.84
N LEU A 108 -10.46 -5.87 -0.94
CA LEU A 108 -11.32 -6.22 0.19
C LEU A 108 -11.45 -5.07 1.20
N ARG A 109 -10.36 -4.32 1.42
CA ARG A 109 -10.36 -3.17 2.34
C ARG A 109 -11.18 -1.99 1.85
N ASN A 110 -11.26 -1.79 0.53
CA ASN A 110 -11.95 -0.63 -0.05
C ASN A 110 -13.43 -0.91 -0.35
N GLN A 111 -13.88 -2.16 -0.17
CA GLN A 111 -15.26 -2.54 -0.41
C GLN A 111 -16.01 -2.73 0.89
N ASN A 112 -16.95 -1.84 1.17
CA ASN A 112 -17.95 -2.05 2.21
C ASN A 112 -19.11 -2.86 1.60
N TYR A 113 -19.70 -3.74 2.41
CA TYR A 113 -20.80 -4.58 1.95
C TYR A 113 -22.03 -4.53 2.88
N PRO A 114 -22.68 -3.35 3.00
CA PRO A 114 -23.80 -3.13 3.92
C PRO A 114 -25.13 -3.66 3.36
N VAL A 115 -25.14 -4.89 2.86
CA VAL A 115 -26.32 -5.55 2.31
C VAL A 115 -27.07 -6.26 3.45
N GLY A 116 -28.31 -5.88 3.73
CA GLY A 116 -29.13 -6.55 4.73
C GLY A 116 -29.81 -7.81 4.19
N THR A 117 -29.99 -8.82 5.03
CA THR A 117 -30.88 -9.95 4.74
C THR A 117 -32.29 -9.68 5.25
N VAL A 118 -33.26 -10.42 4.73
CA VAL A 118 -34.63 -10.42 5.25
C VAL A 118 -34.66 -10.85 6.72
N GLY A 119 -33.86 -11.85 7.10
CA GLY A 119 -33.72 -12.31 8.49
C GLY A 119 -33.17 -11.23 9.44
N MET A 120 -32.24 -10.40 8.97
CA MET A 120 -31.79 -9.21 9.72
C MET A 120 -32.91 -8.20 9.92
N GLY A 121 -33.75 -7.99 8.91
CA GLY A 121 -34.94 -7.13 9.00
C GLY A 121 -35.92 -7.58 10.08
N TYR A 122 -36.25 -8.88 10.12
CA TYR A 122 -37.15 -9.44 11.14
C TYR A 122 -36.57 -9.41 12.55
N SER A 123 -35.25 -9.54 12.68
CA SER A 123 -34.56 -9.50 13.98
C SER A 123 -34.20 -8.08 14.46
N GLY A 124 -34.50 -7.04 13.67
CA GLY A 124 -34.14 -5.66 13.97
C GLY A 124 -32.62 -5.39 13.93
N ARG A 125 -31.83 -6.30 13.35
CA ARG A 125 -30.38 -6.14 13.20
C ARG A 125 -30.07 -5.29 11.98
N LYS A 126 -29.08 -4.41 12.14
CA LYS A 126 -28.55 -3.60 11.02
C LYS A 126 -27.47 -4.40 10.28
N PRO A 127 -27.35 -4.24 8.95
CA PRO A 127 -26.25 -4.85 8.22
C PRO A 127 -24.90 -4.30 8.69
N PRO A 128 -23.83 -5.11 8.62
CA PRO A 128 -22.49 -4.66 8.98
C PRO A 128 -22.05 -3.50 8.11
N GLN A 129 -21.33 -2.54 8.70
CA GLN A 129 -20.77 -1.38 7.99
C GLN A 129 -19.27 -1.52 7.72
N GLU A 130 -18.69 -2.63 8.19
CA GLU A 130 -17.29 -2.96 8.04
C GLU A 130 -16.93 -3.29 6.57
N ASP A 131 -15.65 -3.12 6.25
CA ASP A 131 -15.12 -3.53 4.95
C ASP A 131 -15.01 -5.06 4.85
N LEU A 132 -14.97 -5.58 3.61
CA LEU A 132 -14.92 -7.02 3.37
C LEU A 132 -13.67 -7.69 3.96
N LEU A 133 -12.55 -6.97 4.10
CA LEU A 133 -11.35 -7.53 4.73
C LEU A 133 -11.58 -7.74 6.22
N SER A 134 -12.15 -6.74 6.90
CA SER A 134 -12.53 -6.84 8.32
C SER A 134 -13.56 -7.95 8.55
N LEU A 135 -14.58 -8.04 7.70
CA LEU A 135 -15.58 -9.11 7.77
C LEU A 135 -14.96 -10.49 7.55
N PHE A 136 -14.10 -10.65 6.53
CA PHE A 136 -13.41 -11.91 6.30
C PHE A 136 -12.52 -12.31 7.47
N HIS A 137 -11.78 -11.36 8.06
CA HIS A 137 -10.93 -11.61 9.22
C HIS A 137 -11.74 -12.07 10.44
N THR A 138 -12.82 -11.35 10.75
CA THR A 138 -13.72 -11.65 11.88
C THR A 138 -14.41 -13.00 11.73
N TYR A 139 -14.93 -13.31 10.53
CA TYR A 139 -15.71 -14.53 10.29
C TYR A 139 -14.85 -15.73 9.83
N SER A 140 -13.55 -15.56 9.62
CA SER A 140 -12.63 -16.64 9.21
C SER A 140 -12.73 -17.90 10.10
N PRO A 141 -12.77 -17.82 11.45
CA PRO A 141 -12.90 -19.01 12.28
C PRO A 141 -14.19 -19.80 12.04
N ILE A 142 -15.27 -19.11 11.67
CA ILE A 142 -16.56 -19.72 11.37
C ILE A 142 -16.54 -20.33 9.97
N LEU A 143 -16.05 -19.59 8.97
CA LEU A 143 -15.88 -20.08 7.59
C LEU A 143 -14.96 -21.30 7.52
N ASN A 144 -13.93 -21.38 8.38
CA ASN A 144 -13.03 -22.53 8.46
C ASN A 144 -13.71 -23.81 8.96
N ARG A 145 -14.79 -23.71 9.75
CA ARG A 145 -15.58 -24.86 10.19
C ARG A 145 -16.56 -25.33 9.11
N GLY A 146 -16.78 -24.47 8.12
CA GLY A 146 -17.84 -24.60 7.14
C GLY A 146 -19.18 -24.10 7.69
N ILE A 147 -19.95 -23.46 6.83
CA ILE A 147 -21.28 -22.94 7.12
C ILE A 147 -22.28 -23.57 6.16
N ASP A 148 -23.42 -23.98 6.70
CA ASP A 148 -24.62 -24.38 5.97
C ASP A 148 -25.74 -23.36 6.22
N LEU A 149 -26.94 -23.62 5.69
CA LEU A 149 -28.09 -22.75 5.84
C LEU A 149 -28.52 -22.58 7.31
N ASP A 150 -28.34 -23.63 8.13
CA ASP A 150 -28.74 -23.66 9.53
C ASP A 150 -27.68 -23.06 10.47
N SER A 151 -26.47 -22.85 9.95
CA SER A 151 -25.35 -22.25 10.68
C SER A 151 -25.54 -20.74 10.89
N ASN A 152 -25.40 -20.30 12.15
CA ASN A 152 -25.42 -18.88 12.55
C ASN A 152 -26.70 -18.11 12.21
N LEU A 153 -27.88 -18.74 12.35
CA LEU A 153 -29.17 -18.04 12.21
C LEU A 153 -29.28 -16.77 13.07
N ASP A 154 -28.53 -16.69 14.17
CA ASP A 154 -28.42 -15.51 15.02
C ASP A 154 -27.99 -14.25 14.26
N ASP A 155 -27.23 -14.35 13.18
CA ASP A 155 -26.83 -13.21 12.35
C ASP A 155 -27.90 -12.79 11.32
N GLY A 156 -29.07 -13.42 11.33
CA GLY A 156 -30.12 -13.20 10.34
C GLY A 156 -29.84 -13.86 8.98
N GLY A 157 -28.93 -14.84 8.93
CA GLY A 157 -28.51 -15.53 7.72
C GLY A 157 -27.54 -14.73 6.84
N TYR A 158 -26.90 -13.69 7.38
CA TYR A 158 -26.01 -12.81 6.62
C TYR A 158 -24.75 -13.52 6.14
N LEU A 159 -24.10 -14.27 7.03
CA LEU A 159 -22.86 -14.97 6.70
C LEU A 159 -23.07 -15.96 5.56
N TYR A 160 -24.14 -16.75 5.62
CA TYR A 160 -24.49 -17.74 4.59
C TYR A 160 -25.06 -17.10 3.32
N GLY A 161 -26.02 -16.18 3.45
CA GLY A 161 -26.79 -15.65 2.33
C GLY A 161 -26.11 -14.51 1.57
N VAL A 162 -25.15 -13.81 2.18
CA VAL A 162 -24.59 -12.55 1.67
C VAL A 162 -23.07 -12.57 1.63
N LEU A 163 -22.41 -12.81 2.76
CA LEU A 163 -20.95 -12.69 2.86
C LEU A 163 -20.22 -13.84 2.13
N ALA A 164 -20.54 -15.10 2.44
CA ALA A 164 -19.85 -16.24 1.84
C ALA A 164 -19.97 -16.29 0.31
N PRO A 165 -21.15 -16.08 -0.32
CA PRO A 165 -21.26 -15.97 -1.77
C PRO A 165 -20.39 -14.86 -2.37
N LYS A 166 -20.26 -13.72 -1.67
CA LYS A 166 -19.40 -12.62 -2.11
C LYS A 166 -17.92 -13.01 -2.07
N LEU A 167 -17.49 -13.74 -1.05
CA LEU A 167 -16.11 -14.21 -0.88
C LEU A 167 -15.73 -15.34 -1.85
N VAL A 168 -16.71 -16.14 -2.31
CA VAL A 168 -16.52 -17.11 -3.41
C VAL A 168 -16.07 -16.39 -4.68
N GLY A 169 -16.62 -15.21 -4.97
CA GLY A 169 -16.21 -14.39 -6.12
C GLY A 169 -14.74 -13.96 -6.11
N TYR A 170 -14.11 -13.91 -4.93
CA TYR A 170 -12.68 -13.62 -4.75
C TYR A 170 -11.82 -14.89 -4.61
N GLY A 171 -12.43 -16.07 -4.69
CA GLY A 171 -11.77 -17.35 -4.47
C GLY A 171 -11.34 -17.59 -3.03
N LEU A 172 -11.81 -16.81 -2.05
CA LEU A 172 -11.45 -16.96 -0.63
C LEU A 172 -12.27 -18.05 0.07
N VAL A 173 -13.43 -18.39 -0.48
CA VAL A 173 -14.38 -19.37 0.04
C VAL A 173 -14.75 -20.31 -1.10
N ASN A 174 -14.85 -21.60 -0.79
CA ASN A 174 -15.38 -22.64 -1.66
C ASN A 174 -16.88 -22.78 -1.47
N LYS A 175 -17.59 -23.06 -2.56
CA LYS A 175 -18.98 -23.51 -2.53
C LYS A 175 -19.00 -25.01 -2.78
N LEU A 176 -19.41 -25.77 -1.79
CA LEU A 176 -19.61 -27.21 -1.87
C LEU A 176 -21.10 -27.48 -2.04
N GLU A 177 -21.45 -28.15 -3.12
CA GLU A 177 -22.83 -28.53 -3.40
C GLU A 177 -22.97 -30.04 -3.22
N SER A 178 -23.83 -30.46 -2.30
CA SER A 178 -24.14 -31.86 -2.04
C SER A 178 -25.64 -32.09 -2.23
N LYS A 179 -25.98 -33.09 -3.03
CA LYS A 179 -27.38 -33.48 -3.20
C LYS A 179 -27.83 -34.27 -1.98
N ASN A 180 -28.81 -33.75 -1.26
CA ASN A 180 -29.46 -34.49 -0.18
C ASN A 180 -30.44 -35.50 -0.79
N LEU A 181 -30.12 -36.79 -0.66
CA LEU A 181 -30.88 -37.88 -1.28
C LEU A 181 -32.23 -38.10 -0.61
N GLU A 182 -32.45 -37.62 0.61
CA GLU A 182 -33.69 -37.82 1.37
C GLU A 182 -34.78 -36.82 0.99
N ILE A 183 -34.41 -35.57 0.75
CA ILE A 183 -35.33 -34.46 0.42
C ILE A 183 -35.25 -33.99 -1.04
N ASN A 184 -34.31 -34.54 -1.83
CA ASN A 184 -34.05 -34.17 -3.23
C ASN A 184 -33.79 -32.65 -3.40
N VAL A 185 -33.15 -32.03 -2.40
CA VAL A 185 -32.72 -30.63 -2.41
C VAL A 185 -31.19 -30.57 -2.48
N MET A 186 -30.66 -29.50 -3.06
CA MET A 186 -29.22 -29.22 -3.07
C MET A 186 -28.84 -28.52 -1.77
N ASP A 187 -28.06 -29.20 -0.93
CA ASP A 187 -27.44 -28.60 0.24
C ASP A 187 -26.17 -27.89 -0.21
N ILE A 188 -26.09 -26.60 0.09
CA ILE A 188 -24.93 -25.78 -0.21
C ILE A 188 -24.20 -25.53 1.10
N LYS A 189 -22.92 -25.86 1.13
CA LYS A 189 -22.01 -25.56 2.23
C LYS A 189 -20.92 -24.63 1.73
N TYR A 190 -20.57 -23.62 2.52
CA TYR A 190 -19.44 -22.75 2.22
C TYR A 190 -18.32 -22.98 3.23
N GLU A 191 -17.08 -23.05 2.75
CA GLU A 191 -15.91 -23.20 3.62
C GLU A 191 -14.74 -22.37 3.09
N THR A 192 -13.80 -21.97 3.95
CA THR A 192 -12.60 -21.27 3.51
C THR A 192 -11.82 -22.10 2.50
N SER A 193 -11.42 -21.49 1.38
CA SER A 193 -10.62 -22.17 0.36
C SER A 193 -9.14 -22.24 0.75
N GLU A 194 -8.34 -23.04 0.04
CA GLU A 194 -6.88 -23.02 0.20
C GLU A 194 -6.29 -21.62 -0.04
N VAL A 195 -6.82 -20.89 -1.02
CA VAL A 195 -6.47 -19.50 -1.31
C VAL A 195 -6.86 -18.59 -0.15
N GLY A 196 -8.04 -18.81 0.45
CA GLY A 196 -8.51 -18.10 1.64
C GLY A 196 -7.61 -18.31 2.85
N HIS A 197 -7.19 -19.56 3.10
CA HIS A 197 -6.24 -19.88 4.17
C HIS A 197 -4.88 -19.22 3.94
N LYS A 198 -4.37 -19.25 2.70
CA LYS A 198 -3.13 -18.56 2.34
C LYS A 198 -3.25 -17.05 2.56
N PHE A 199 -4.33 -16.44 2.08
CA PHE A 199 -4.59 -15.02 2.26
C PHE A 199 -4.63 -14.64 3.75
N PHE A 200 -5.36 -15.41 4.57
CA PHE A 200 -5.47 -15.19 6.01
C PHE A 200 -4.11 -15.30 6.71
N ALA A 201 -3.28 -16.29 6.34
CA ALA A 201 -1.94 -16.44 6.90
C ALA A 201 -1.02 -15.24 6.58
N LEU A 202 -1.09 -14.71 5.36
CA LEU A 202 -0.35 -13.51 4.98
C LEU A 202 -0.85 -12.27 5.71
N LEU A 203 -2.17 -12.14 5.87
CA LEU A 203 -2.79 -11.07 6.66
C LEU A 203 -2.28 -11.09 8.11
N GLU A 204 -2.34 -12.23 8.79
CA GLU A 204 -1.83 -12.39 10.15
C GLU A 204 -0.35 -12.05 10.28
N LYS A 205 0.46 -12.47 9.30
CA LYS A 205 1.88 -12.16 9.23
C LYS A 205 2.12 -10.65 9.11
N THR A 206 1.34 -9.94 8.28
CA THR A 206 1.46 -8.47 8.18
C THR A 206 1.07 -7.74 9.46
N ILE A 207 0.02 -8.19 10.15
CA ILE A 207 -0.40 -7.63 11.44
C ILE A 207 0.71 -7.81 12.49
N HIS A 208 1.31 -9.00 12.56
CA HIS A 208 2.42 -9.28 13.46
C HIS A 208 3.68 -8.47 13.15
N LEU A 209 4.01 -8.29 11.86
CA LEU A 209 5.16 -7.47 11.44
C LEU A 209 4.95 -5.99 11.79
N ASN A 210 3.73 -5.48 11.66
CA ASN A 210 3.40 -4.11 12.08
C ASN A 210 3.43 -3.94 13.60
N LYS A 211 3.08 -4.98 14.37
CA LYS A 211 3.16 -4.97 15.84
C LYS A 211 4.60 -4.99 16.35
N LYS A 212 5.52 -5.70 15.67
CA LYS A 212 6.96 -5.70 16.01
C LYS A 212 7.69 -4.39 15.67
N LYS A 213 7.12 -3.57 14.77
CA LYS A 213 7.67 -2.26 14.37
C LYS A 213 7.17 -1.09 15.26
N LYS A 214 6.32 -1.34 16.28
CA LYS A 214 5.79 -0.36 17.25
C LYS A 214 6.34 -0.59 18.66
#